data_AF-A0A9X3Z5L6-F1
#
_entry.id   AF-A0A9X3Z5L6-F1
#
_cell.length_a   1.000
_cell.length_b   1.000
_cell.length_c   1.000
_cell.angle_alpha   90.00
_cell.angle_beta   90.00
_cell.angle_gamma   90.00
#
_symmetry.space_group_name_H-M   'P 1'
#
loop_
_entity.id
_entity.type
_entity.pdbx_description
1 polymer ?
#
loop_
_entity_poly.entity_id
_entity_poly.type
_entity_poly.pdbx_seq_one_letter_code
_entity_poly.pdbx_strand_id
1 'polypeptide(L)'
;MDAVTLVKKAQQGDETAYLALFQQYEEMMYRIAFVYVKNQEDALDIVQEAAYRSFKSIKTLREPRYFKTWVTKITMSCSINLLQKRRKVVPLKPEQLDFFHSMDEDLPLSITLKDVLEKLDVNEKRS
;
A
#
# COMPACT_ATOMS: atom_id res chain seq x y z
N MET A 1 10.68 24.77 -14.30
CA MET A 1 9.24 25.02 -14.56
C MET A 1 8.55 25.26 -13.24
N ASP A 2 7.53 26.12 -13.22
CA ASP A 2 6.73 26.37 -12.01
C ASP A 2 5.87 25.15 -11.64
N ALA A 3 5.79 24.82 -10.34
CA ALA A 3 5.08 23.65 -9.82
C ALA A 3 3.59 23.67 -10.20
N VAL A 4 2.96 24.85 -10.19
CA VAL A 4 1.55 25.03 -10.62
C VAL A 4 1.36 24.63 -12.08
N THR A 5 2.32 24.98 -12.94
CA THR A 5 2.27 24.63 -14.37
C THR A 5 2.42 23.13 -14.57
N LEU A 6 3.34 22.49 -13.86
CA LEU A 6 3.54 21.04 -13.92
C LEU A 6 2.29 20.29 -13.45
N VAL A 7 1.66 20.72 -12.35
CA VAL A 7 0.40 20.14 -11.88
C VAL A 7 -0.70 20.22 -12.94
N LYS A 8 -0.89 21.39 -13.57
CA LYS A 8 -1.93 21.55 -14.60
C LYS A 8 -1.71 20.62 -15.80
N LYS A 9 -0.47 20.47 -16.26
CA LYS A 9 -0.11 19.53 -17.33
C LYS A 9 -0.34 18.07 -16.91
N ALA A 10 0.09 17.71 -15.70
CA ALA A 10 -0.11 16.37 -15.17
C ALA A 10 -1.61 16.02 -15.04
N GLN A 11 -2.46 16.98 -14.66
CA GLN A 11 -3.92 16.82 -14.65
C GLN A 11 -4.51 16.56 -16.04
N GLN A 12 -3.86 17.04 -17.10
CA GLN A 12 -4.25 16.78 -18.50
C GLN A 12 -3.74 15.42 -19.01
N GLY A 13 -2.98 14.67 -18.22
CA GLY A 13 -2.42 13.37 -18.59
C GLY A 13 -0.97 13.41 -19.05
N ASP A 14 -0.27 14.54 -18.90
CA ASP A 14 1.17 14.62 -19.17
C ASP A 14 1.97 13.90 -18.07
N GLU A 15 2.36 12.66 -18.35
CA GLU A 15 3.15 11.82 -17.44
C GLU A 15 4.54 12.40 -17.16
N THR A 16 5.14 13.09 -18.13
CA THR A 16 6.47 13.70 -17.96
C THR A 16 6.39 14.88 -16.99
N ALA A 17 5.32 15.68 -17.08
CA ALA A 17 5.06 16.75 -16.13
C ALA A 17 4.83 16.22 -14.71
N TYR A 18 4.14 15.09 -14.57
CA TYR A 18 3.99 14.43 -13.28
C TYR A 18 5.34 13.95 -12.72
N LEU A 19 6.16 13.29 -13.54
CA LEU A 19 7.46 12.78 -13.10
C LEU A 19 8.38 13.93 -12.62
N ALA A 20 8.45 15.02 -13.38
CA ALA A 20 9.21 16.21 -13.00
C ALA A 20 8.70 16.83 -11.68
N LEU A 21 7.38 16.83 -11.49
CA LEU A 21 6.76 17.29 -10.25
C LEU A 21 7.09 16.34 -9.08
N PHE A 22 7.01 15.03 -9.27
CA PHE A 22 7.30 14.03 -8.24
C PHE A 22 8.75 14.12 -7.77
N GLN A 23 9.72 14.19 -8.70
CA GLN A 23 11.15 14.33 -8.40
C GLN A 23 11.45 15.56 -7.52
N GLN A 24 10.68 16.65 -7.68
CA GLN A 24 10.84 17.85 -6.85
C GLN A 24 10.46 17.62 -5.38
N TYR A 25 9.57 16.68 -5.08
CA TYR A 25 9.04 16.42 -3.74
C TYR A 25 9.43 15.06 -3.17
N GLU A 26 10.09 14.20 -3.94
CA GLU A 26 10.49 12.84 -3.57
C GLU A 26 11.28 12.81 -2.25
N GLU A 27 12.33 13.63 -2.13
CA GLU A 27 13.16 13.68 -0.93
C GLU A 27 12.35 14.10 0.32
N MET A 28 11.45 15.08 0.16
CA MET A 28 10.56 15.53 1.24
C MET A 28 9.63 14.40 1.68
N MET A 29 9.02 13.69 0.72
CA MET A 29 8.14 12.55 1.02
C MET A 29 8.91 11.42 1.71
N TYR A 30 10.12 11.12 1.26
CA TYR A 30 10.99 10.13 1.89
C TYR A 30 11.30 10.51 3.34
N ARG A 31 11.71 11.75 3.59
CA ARG A 31 12.00 12.24 4.96
C ARG A 31 10.77 12.13 5.86
N ILE A 32 9.59 12.50 5.36
CA ILE A 32 8.33 12.36 6.11
C ILE A 32 8.08 10.89 6.42
N ALA A 33 8.08 10.01 5.42
CA ALA A 33 7.83 8.58 5.60
C ALA A 33 8.81 7.96 6.61
N PHE A 34 10.10 8.27 6.48
CA PHE A 34 11.15 7.79 7.37
C PHE A 34 10.94 8.20 8.83
N VAL A 35 10.44 9.42 9.10
CA VAL A 35 10.09 9.85 10.46
C VAL A 35 9.00 8.96 11.08
N TYR A 36 8.04 8.49 10.30
CA TYR A 36 6.98 7.60 10.79
C TYR A 36 7.45 6.17 11.02
N VAL A 37 8.24 5.60 10.10
CA VAL A 37 8.53 4.16 10.10
C VAL A 37 9.93 3.78 10.59
N LYS A 38 10.88 4.73 10.56
CA LYS A 38 12.29 4.56 10.97
C LYS A 38 12.99 3.36 10.32
N ASN A 39 12.55 3.00 9.12
CA ASN A 39 13.09 1.93 8.29
C ASN A 39 13.16 2.45 6.86
N GLN A 40 14.29 2.23 6.20
CA GLN A 40 14.54 2.76 4.85
C GLN A 40 13.66 2.09 3.79
N GLU A 41 13.54 0.77 3.81
CA GLU A 41 12.75 0.00 2.83
C GLU A 41 11.27 0.37 2.92
N ASP A 42 10.72 0.41 4.13
CA ASP A 42 9.34 0.86 4.36
C ASP A 42 9.10 2.29 3.88
N ALA A 43 10.07 3.18 4.10
CA ALA A 43 9.96 4.56 3.68
C ALA A 43 9.93 4.67 2.14
N LEU A 44 10.75 3.88 1.45
CA LEU A 44 10.72 3.79 -0.01
C LEU A 44 9.39 3.21 -0.51
N ASP A 45 8.89 2.13 0.09
CA ASP A 45 7.59 1.54 -0.25
C ASP A 45 6.44 2.55 -0.07
N ILE A 46 6.46 3.32 1.01
CA ILE A 46 5.50 4.40 1.26
C ILE A 46 5.58 5.48 0.19
N VAL A 47 6.80 5.89 -0.20
CA VAL A 47 7.00 6.89 -1.26
C VAL A 47 6.43 6.39 -2.58
N GLN A 48 6.69 5.13 -2.94
CA GLN A 48 6.15 4.52 -4.15
C GLN A 48 4.63 4.43 -4.14
N GLU A 49 4.03 4.01 -3.02
CA GLU A 49 2.57 3.96 -2.86
C GLU A 49 1.97 5.39 -2.91
N ALA A 50 2.62 6.37 -2.29
CA ALA A 50 2.19 7.76 -2.35
C ALA A 50 2.29 8.32 -3.78
N ALA A 51 3.34 7.97 -4.54
CA ALA A 51 3.48 8.30 -5.95
C ALA A 51 2.32 7.72 -6.76
N TYR A 52 2.01 6.44 -6.58
CA TYR A 52 0.92 5.79 -7.28
C TYR A 52 -0.44 6.44 -6.99
N ARG A 53 -0.74 6.66 -5.70
CA ARG A 53 -2.02 7.25 -5.27
C ARG A 53 -2.15 8.70 -5.72
N SER A 54 -1.09 9.49 -5.63
CA SER A 54 -1.11 10.88 -6.07
C SER A 54 -1.19 10.99 -7.60
N PHE A 55 -0.50 10.15 -8.36
CA PHE A 55 -0.66 10.09 -9.82
C PHE A 55 -2.12 9.81 -10.22
N LYS A 56 -2.75 8.78 -9.64
CA LYS A 56 -4.15 8.44 -9.94
C LYS A 56 -5.15 9.52 -9.55
N SER A 57 -4.85 10.29 -8.51
CA SER A 57 -5.79 11.26 -7.94
C SER A 57 -5.45 12.72 -8.25
N ILE A 58 -4.41 13.00 -9.05
CA ILE A 58 -3.96 14.38 -9.32
C ILE A 58 -5.06 15.27 -9.92
N LYS A 59 -5.97 14.70 -10.71
CA LYS A 59 -7.15 15.38 -11.26
C LYS A 59 -8.13 15.88 -10.19
N THR A 60 -8.07 15.35 -8.98
CA THR A 60 -8.92 15.75 -7.85
C THR A 60 -8.38 16.97 -7.09
N LEU A 61 -7.12 17.34 -7.31
CA LEU A 61 -6.51 18.51 -6.69
C LEU A 61 -7.12 19.80 -7.28
N ARG A 62 -7.98 20.46 -6.51
CA ARG A 62 -8.70 21.67 -6.94
C ARG A 62 -7.79 22.87 -7.18
N GLU A 63 -6.78 23.03 -6.32
CA GLU A 63 -5.91 24.19 -6.32
C GLU A 63 -4.45 23.74 -6.48
N PRO A 64 -3.86 23.90 -7.69
CA PRO A 64 -2.50 23.43 -7.98
C PRO A 64 -1.41 23.97 -7.03
N ARG A 65 -1.59 25.18 -6.49
CA ARG A 65 -0.67 25.78 -5.52
C ARG A 65 -0.51 24.98 -4.23
N TYR A 66 -1.50 24.14 -3.89
CA TYR A 66 -1.48 23.32 -2.68
C TYR A 66 -0.94 21.91 -2.90
N PHE A 67 -0.31 21.62 -4.05
CA PHE A 67 0.24 20.31 -4.34
C PHE A 67 1.14 19.77 -3.22
N LYS A 68 2.06 20.59 -2.70
CA LYS A 68 2.96 20.20 -1.59
C LYS A 68 2.19 19.68 -0.37
N THR A 69 1.20 20.43 0.09
CA THR A 69 0.37 20.04 1.25
C THR A 69 -0.47 18.80 0.94
N TRP A 70 -1.00 18.72 -0.28
CA TRP A 70 -1.83 17.62 -0.71
C TRP A 70 -1.04 16.30 -0.78
N VAL A 71 0.14 16.30 -1.41
CA VAL A 71 0.99 15.10 -1.51
C VAL A 71 1.53 14.68 -0.14
N THR A 72 1.85 15.65 0.73
CA THR A 72 2.23 15.40 2.13
C THR A 72 1.16 14.61 2.89
N LYS A 73 -0.13 14.99 2.74
CA LYS A 73 -1.24 14.26 3.36
C LYS A 73 -1.35 12.81 2.85
N ILE A 74 -1.10 12.60 1.56
CA ILE A 74 -1.10 11.25 0.96
C ILE A 74 0.03 10.42 1.58
N THR A 75 1.26 10.94 1.64
CA THR A 75 2.41 10.27 2.25
C THR A 75 2.17 9.91 3.71
N MET A 76 1.65 10.85 4.51
CA MET A 76 1.28 10.59 5.90
C MET A 76 0.22 9.49 6.02
N SER A 77 -0.80 9.53 5.15
CA SER A 77 -1.86 8.52 5.13
C SER A 77 -1.31 7.13 4.81
N CYS A 78 -0.41 7.02 3.82
CA CYS A 78 0.27 5.76 3.49
C CYS A 78 1.12 5.25 4.67
N SER A 79 1.85 6.15 5.34
CA SER A 79 2.66 5.82 6.52
C SER A 79 1.81 5.25 7.66
N ILE A 80 0.70 5.93 7.98
CA ILE A 80 -0.23 5.49 9.03
C ILE A 80 -0.86 4.14 8.67
N ASN A 81 -1.25 3.93 7.40
CA ASN A 81 -1.81 2.68 6.95
C ASN A 81 -0.84 1.50 7.14
N LEU A 82 0.45 1.68 6.83
CA LEU A 82 1.47 0.64 7.06
C LEU A 82 1.59 0.32 8.56
N LEU A 83 1.67 1.33 9.42
CA LEU A 83 1.75 1.15 10.87
C LEU A 83 0.50 0.46 11.45
N GLN A 84 -0.69 0.78 10.93
CA GLN A 84 -1.93 0.11 11.31
C GLN A 84 -1.95 -1.35 10.88
N LYS A 85 -1.47 -1.67 9.66
CA LYS A 85 -1.34 -3.06 9.20
C LYS A 85 -0.41 -3.85 10.12
N ARG A 86 0.73 -3.28 10.51
CA ARG A 86 1.66 -3.90 11.48
C ARG A 86 1.03 -4.19 12.83
N ARG A 87 0.26 -3.24 13.37
CA ARG A 87 -0.46 -3.43 14.64
C ARG A 87 -1.51 -4.54 14.61
N LYS A 88 -2.07 -4.83 13.43
CA LYS A 88 -3.06 -5.91 13.24
C LYS A 88 -2.40 -7.28 13.08
N VAL A 89 -1.09 -7.35 12.92
CA VAL A 89 -0.34 -8.60 12.98
C VAL A 89 -0.12 -8.94 14.45
N VAL A 90 -0.86 -9.92 14.96
CA VAL A 90 -0.64 -10.49 16.29
C VAL A 90 0.56 -11.43 16.17
N PRO A 91 1.67 -11.20 16.89
CA PRO A 91 2.76 -12.17 16.94
C PRO A 91 2.22 -13.49 17.48
N LEU A 92 2.40 -14.59 16.75
CA LEU A 92 2.10 -15.91 17.27
C LEU A 92 3.02 -16.16 18.46
N LYS A 93 2.46 -16.55 19.61
CA LYS A 93 3.27 -17.03 20.72
C LYS A 93 3.94 -18.34 20.29
N PRO A 94 5.11 -18.70 20.87
CA PRO A 94 5.77 -19.98 20.59
C PRO A 94 4.80 -21.17 20.72
N GLU A 95 3.94 -21.16 21.75
CA GLU A 95 2.92 -22.21 21.95
C GLU A 95 1.90 -22.31 20.81
N GLN A 96 1.62 -21.21 20.11
CA GLN A 96 0.71 -21.19 18.95
C GLN A 96 1.45 -21.59 17.68
N LEU A 97 2.73 -21.24 17.54
CA LEU A 97 3.56 -21.63 16.42
C LEU A 97 3.75 -23.16 16.38
N ASP A 98 3.97 -23.77 17.55
CA ASP A 98 4.04 -25.23 17.72
C ASP A 98 2.71 -25.90 17.35
N PHE A 99 1.58 -25.26 17.69
CA PHE A 99 0.25 -25.75 17.30
C PHE A 99 0.05 -25.71 15.77
N PHE A 100 0.46 -24.64 15.08
CA PHE A 100 0.38 -24.57 13.62
C PHE A 100 1.35 -25.55 12.93
N HIS A 101 2.57 -25.72 13.45
CA HIS A 101 3.52 -26.72 12.95
C HIS A 101 2.98 -28.16 13.11
N SER A 102 2.29 -28.45 14.23
CA SER A 102 1.67 -29.76 14.45
C SER A 102 0.47 -30.05 13.54
N MET A 103 -0.16 -29.03 12.94
CA MET A 103 -1.22 -29.21 11.94
C MET A 103 -0.67 -29.47 10.53
N ASP A 104 0.54 -29.00 10.22
CA ASP A 104 1.19 -29.19 8.91
C ASP A 104 1.89 -30.56 8.78
N GLU A 105 2.26 -31.23 9.89
CA GLU A 105 2.93 -32.54 9.82
C GLU A 105 2.02 -33.72 9.43
N ASP A 106 0.69 -33.61 9.60
CA ASP A 106 -0.26 -34.72 9.37
C ASP A 106 -1.26 -34.49 8.22
N LEU A 107 -1.16 -33.39 7.47
CA LEU A 107 -1.99 -33.21 6.28
C LEU A 107 -1.18 -33.51 5.01
N PRO A 108 -1.26 -34.73 4.45
CA PRO A 108 -0.64 -34.97 3.16
C PRO A 108 -1.28 -34.00 2.15
N LEU A 109 -0.43 -33.23 1.47
CA LEU A 109 -0.75 -32.35 0.34
C LEU A 109 -1.59 -33.04 -0.78
N SER A 110 -1.85 -34.34 -0.65
CA SER A 110 -2.69 -35.16 -1.50
C SER A 110 -4.19 -35.08 -1.20
N ILE A 111 -4.67 -34.55 -0.06
CA ILE A 111 -6.08 -34.14 0.02
C ILE A 111 -6.20 -32.92 -0.88
N THR A 112 -6.59 -33.21 -2.11
CA THR A 112 -6.42 -32.30 -3.24
C THR A 112 -7.44 -31.19 -3.09
N LEU A 113 -7.13 -29.97 -3.55
CA LEU A 113 -8.08 -28.84 -3.61
C LEU A 113 -9.44 -29.24 -4.23
N LYS A 114 -9.44 -30.28 -5.07
CA LYS A 114 -10.62 -30.97 -5.60
C LYS A 114 -11.54 -31.54 -4.51
N ASP A 115 -11.01 -32.23 -3.51
CA ASP A 115 -11.81 -32.84 -2.43
C ASP A 115 -12.44 -31.78 -1.52
N VAL A 116 -11.75 -30.63 -1.37
CA VAL A 116 -12.27 -29.47 -0.63
C VAL A 116 -13.35 -28.75 -1.45
N LEU A 117 -13.16 -28.60 -2.77
CA LEU A 117 -14.16 -28.02 -3.67
C LEU A 117 -15.41 -28.92 -3.81
N GLU A 118 -15.26 -30.24 -3.88
CA GLU A 118 -16.39 -31.18 -3.92
C GLU A 118 -17.26 -31.11 -2.67
N LYS A 119 -16.66 -30.87 -1.49
CA LYS A 119 -17.41 -30.70 -0.23
C LYS A 119 -18.13 -29.36 -0.13
N LEU A 120 -17.68 -28.34 -0.86
CA LEU A 120 -18.34 -27.03 -0.88
C LEU A 120 -19.57 -27.02 -1.79
N ASP A 121 -19.55 -27.73 -2.92
CA ASP A 121 -20.69 -27.83 -3.85
C ASP A 121 -21.88 -28.63 -3.26
N VAL A 122 -21.61 -29.56 -2.33
CA VAL A 122 -22.65 -30.33 -1.63
C VAL A 122 -23.48 -29.45 -0.67
N ASN A 123 -22.92 -28.35 -0.16
CA ASN A 123 -23.62 -27.47 0.78
C ASN A 123 -24.51 -26.40 0.10
N GLU A 124 -24.51 -26.27 -1.23
CA GLU A 124 -25.44 -25.38 -1.96
C GLU A 124 -26.72 -26.08 -2.45
N LYS A 125 -26.91 -27.39 -2.20
CA LYS A 125 -28.18 -28.11 -2.52
C LYS A 125 -29.16 -28.25 -1.35
N ARG A 126 -29.05 -27.42 -0.32
CA ARG A 126 -30.11 -27.20 0.67
C ARG A 126 -30.53 -25.73 0.67
N SER A 127 -31.14 -25.29 -0.41
CA SER A 127 -32.22 -24.30 -0.40
C SER A 127 -33.19 -24.54 -1.54
#